data_AF-A0A382ZJE1-F1
#
_entry.id   AF-A0A382ZJE1-F1
#
_cell.length_a   1.000
_cell.length_b   1.000
_cell.length_c   1.000
_cell.angle_alpha   90.00
_cell.angle_beta   90.00
_cell.angle_gamma   90.00
#
_symmetry.space_group_name_H-M   'P 1'
#
loop_
_entity.id
_entity.type
_entity.pdbx_description
1 polymer ?
#
loop_
_entity_poly.entity_id
_entity_poly.type
_entity_poly.pdbx_seq_one_letter_code
_entity_poly.pdbx_strand_id
1 'polypeptide(L)'
;GVKSTSIKFKKNPKKFISLCYFISLLSITTIGSLMNFSNIFFLFLLIPTIHMFYQIKKLNILSEDTCLKIFKSNNVLGLIIFANLLIGKII
;
A
#
# COMPACT_ATOMS: atom_id res chain seq x y z
N GLY A 1 27.36 -13.02 0.36
CA GLY A 1 26.52 -12.20 -0.54
C GLY A 1 25.17 -11.94 0.09
N VAL A 2 24.66 -10.71 0.02
CA VAL A 2 23.37 -10.31 0.62
C VAL A 2 22.23 -10.89 -0.23
N LYS A 3 21.35 -11.70 0.36
CA LYS A 3 20.15 -12.23 -0.31
C LYS A 3 18.99 -11.28 -0.03
N SER A 4 18.28 -10.81 -1.05
CA SER A 4 17.08 -9.96 -0.88
C SER A 4 15.94 -10.38 -1.81
N THR A 5 14.71 -10.04 -1.42
CA THR A 5 13.51 -10.23 -2.25
C THR A 5 13.63 -9.48 -3.58
N SER A 6 14.23 -8.28 -3.57
CA SER A 6 14.51 -7.51 -4.79
C SER A 6 15.44 -8.26 -5.76
N ILE A 7 16.43 -9.00 -5.24
CA ILE A 7 17.33 -9.84 -6.06
C ILE A 7 16.58 -11.08 -6.57
N LYS A 8 15.77 -11.72 -5.72
CA LYS A 8 14.99 -12.92 -6.08
C LYS A 8 13.91 -12.64 -7.13
N PHE A 9 13.25 -11.49 -7.05
CA PHE A 9 12.14 -11.09 -7.93
C PHE A 9 12.52 -10.07 -9.00
N LYS A 10 13.83 -9.93 -9.30
CA LYS A 10 14.38 -8.95 -10.26
C LYS A 10 13.70 -8.97 -11.64
N LYS A 11 13.19 -10.14 -12.08
CA LYS A 11 12.43 -10.26 -13.34
C LYS A 11 11.10 -9.50 -13.32
N ASN A 12 10.30 -9.61 -12.25
CA ASN A 12 8.91 -9.09 -12.20
C ASN A 12 8.57 -8.41 -10.85
N PRO A 13 9.28 -7.35 -10.42
CA PRO A 13 9.04 -6.73 -9.11
C PRO A 13 7.67 -6.05 -9.00
N LYS A 14 7.10 -5.56 -10.12
CA LYS A 14 5.72 -5.03 -10.16
C LYS A 14 4.69 -6.03 -9.66
N LYS A 15 4.81 -7.31 -10.06
CA LYS A 15 3.89 -8.38 -9.63
C LYS A 15 4.02 -8.65 -8.14
N PHE A 16 5.25 -8.68 -7.63
CA PHE A 16 5.50 -8.89 -6.20
C PHE A 16 4.94 -7.72 -5.36
N ILE A 17 5.21 -6.48 -5.75
CA ILE A 17 4.68 -5.29 -5.05
C ILE A 17 3.16 -5.25 -5.09
N SER A 18 2.56 -5.57 -6.25
CA SER A 18 1.09 -5.66 -6.37
C SER A 18 0.50 -6.72 -5.44
N LEU A 19 1.17 -7.87 -5.28
CA LEU A 19 0.74 -8.91 -4.34
C LEU A 19 0.83 -8.41 -2.90
N CYS A 20 1.91 -7.73 -2.52
CA CYS A 20 2.05 -7.13 -1.20
C CYS A 20 0.94 -6.10 -0.91
N TYR A 21 0.68 -5.19 -1.84
CA TYR A 21 -0.40 -4.20 -1.69
C TYR A 21 -1.79 -4.84 -1.62
N PHE A 22 -2.03 -5.90 -2.39
CA PHE A 22 -3.27 -6.66 -2.30
C PHE A 22 -3.46 -7.28 -0.92
N ILE A 23 -2.42 -7.93 -0.39
CA ILE A 23 -2.45 -8.52 0.96
C ILE A 23 -2.67 -7.44 2.01
N SER A 24 -1.98 -6.31 1.92
CA SER A 24 -2.17 -5.18 2.84
C SER A 24 -3.59 -4.63 2.82
N LEU A 25 -4.17 -4.44 1.63
CA LEU A 25 -5.55 -3.98 1.50
C LEU A 25 -6.53 -4.97 2.13
N LEU A 26 -6.34 -6.27 1.85
CA LEU A 26 -7.18 -7.32 2.41
C LEU A 26 -7.09 -7.33 3.94
N SER A 27 -5.89 -7.21 4.51
CA SER A 27 -5.70 -7.12 5.96
C SER A 27 -6.38 -5.89 6.58
N ILE A 28 -6.33 -4.73 5.93
CA ILE A 28 -6.99 -3.52 6.44
C ILE A 28 -8.51 -3.68 6.37
N THR A 29 -9.04 -4.25 5.28
CA THR A 29 -10.49 -4.53 5.17
C THR A 29 -10.96 -5.55 6.21
N THR A 30 -10.19 -6.60 6.49
CA THR A 30 -10.56 -7.59 7.49
C THR A 30 -10.55 -6.99 8.89
N ILE A 31 -9.56 -6.16 9.22
CA ILE A 31 -9.53 -5.41 10.49
C ILE A 31 -10.76 -4.50 10.61
N GLY A 32 -11.09 -3.73 9.57
CA GLY A 32 -12.27 -2.86 9.59
C GLY A 32 -13.57 -3.64 9.82
N SER A 33 -13.70 -4.83 9.23
CA SER A 33 -14.85 -5.72 9.46
C SER A 33 -14.85 -6.31 10.87
N LEU A 34 -13.71 -6.74 11.40
CA LEU A 34 -13.60 -7.33 12.75
C LEU A 34 -13.86 -6.30 13.84
N MET A 35 -13.50 -5.04 13.61
CA MET A 35 -13.71 -3.94 14.55
C MET A 35 -15.07 -3.25 14.39
N ASN A 36 -15.95 -3.75 13.50
CA ASN A 36 -17.26 -3.16 13.20
C ASN A 36 -17.19 -1.66 12.87
N PHE A 37 -16.17 -1.23 12.12
CA PHE A 37 -16.06 0.16 11.70
C PHE A 37 -17.20 0.57 10.77
N SER A 38 -17.58 1.85 10.83
CA SER A 38 -18.68 2.41 10.02
C SER A 38 -18.37 2.36 8.51
N ASN A 39 -19.42 2.44 7.68
CA ASN A 39 -19.27 2.49 6.21
C ASN A 39 -18.37 3.64 5.72
N ILE A 40 -18.21 4.68 6.53
CA ILE A 40 -17.32 5.81 6.26
C ILE A 40 -15.86 5.35 6.17
N PHE A 41 -15.42 4.45 7.05
CA PHE A 41 -14.06 3.87 6.99
C PHE A 41 -13.78 3.18 5.65
N PHE A 42 -14.75 2.39 5.16
CA PHE A 42 -14.63 1.69 3.88
C PHE A 42 -14.61 2.65 2.69
N LEU A 43 -15.35 3.78 2.78
CA LEU A 43 -15.29 4.84 1.77
C LEU A 43 -13.91 5.50 1.74
N PHE A 44 -13.35 5.86 2.90
CA PHE A 44 -12.02 6.46 3.00
C PHE A 44 -10.90 5.49 2.59
N LEU A 45 -11.12 4.18 2.69
CA LEU A 45 -10.17 3.16 2.24
C LEU A 45 -9.94 3.17 0.71
N LEU A 46 -10.83 3.80 -0.07
CA LEU A 46 -10.61 4.02 -1.50
C LEU A 46 -9.38 4.91 -1.76
N ILE A 47 -9.09 5.87 -0.88
CA ILE A 47 -7.95 6.80 -1.03
C ILE A 47 -6.60 6.05 -1.07
N PRO A 48 -6.22 5.25 -0.04
CA PRO A 48 -4.98 4.49 -0.09
C PRO A 48 -4.98 3.46 -1.23
N THR A 49 -6.12 2.89 -1.58
CA THR A 49 -6.25 1.94 -2.71
C THR A 49 -5.87 2.59 -4.05
N ILE A 50 -6.41 3.77 -4.32
CA ILE A 50 -6.08 4.55 -5.53
C ILE A 50 -4.59 4.94 -5.53
N HIS A 51 -4.05 5.33 -4.36
CA HIS A 51 -2.64 5.68 -4.23
C HIS A 51 -1.72 4.49 -4.52
N MET A 52 -2.02 3.30 -3.99
CA MET A 52 -1.28 2.06 -4.29
C MET A 52 -1.29 1.74 -5.79
N PHE A 53 -2.44 1.90 -6.44
CA PHE A 53 -2.56 1.64 -7.88
C PHE A 53 -1.74 2.65 -8.72
N TYR A 54 -1.73 3.92 -8.32
CA TYR A 54 -0.88 4.95 -8.93
C TYR A 54 0.61 4.63 -8.76
N GLN A 55 1.03 4.17 -7.57
CA GLN A 55 2.41 3.77 -7.29
C GLN A 55 2.85 2.61 -8.21
N ILE A 56 2.02 1.58 -8.39
CA ILE A 56 2.32 0.44 -9.28
C ILE A 56 2.47 0.91 -10.74
N LYS A 57 1.56 1.77 -11.21
CA LYS A 57 1.60 2.32 -12.58
C LYS A 57 2.86 3.15 -12.83
N LYS A 58 3.22 4.01 -11.88
CA LYS A 58 4.38 4.91 -11.98
C LYS A 58 5.71 4.21 -11.77
N LEU A 59 5.71 2.99 -11.20
CA LEU A 59 6.94 2.25 -10.93
C LEU A 59 7.72 1.97 -12.21
N ASN A 60 8.90 2.57 -12.31
CA ASN A 60 9.88 2.27 -13.34
C ASN A 60 11.16 1.73 -12.71
N ILE A 61 11.32 0.41 -12.76
CA ILE A 61 12.41 -0.35 -12.12
C ILE A 61 13.78 -0.01 -12.72
N LEU A 62 13.80 0.49 -13.96
CA LEU A 62 15.03 0.88 -14.65
C LEU A 62 15.56 2.25 -14.18
N SER A 63 14.76 3.00 -13.43
CA SER A 63 15.12 4.34 -12.94
C SER A 63 15.13 4.37 -11.42
N GLU A 64 16.31 4.48 -10.85
CA GLU A 64 16.52 4.52 -9.39
C GLU A 64 15.77 5.69 -8.75
N ASP A 65 15.73 6.85 -9.42
CA ASP A 65 15.02 8.05 -8.94
C ASP A 65 13.51 7.82 -8.77
N THR A 66 12.87 7.14 -9.72
CA THR A 66 11.41 6.91 -9.60
C THR A 66 11.13 5.85 -8.55
N CYS A 67 11.99 4.84 -8.43
CA CYS A 67 11.91 3.84 -7.37
C CYS A 67 12.03 4.49 -5.99
N LEU A 68 13.01 5.39 -5.79
CA LEU A 68 13.19 6.12 -4.54
C LEU A 68 12.01 7.05 -4.24
N LYS A 69 11.48 7.75 -5.25
CA LYS A 69 10.29 8.60 -5.08
C LYS A 69 9.07 7.81 -4.66
N ILE A 70 8.83 6.64 -5.27
CA ILE A 70 7.72 5.75 -4.91
C ILE A 70 7.95 5.16 -3.52
N PHE A 71 9.17 4.75 -3.20
CA PHE A 71 9.53 4.28 -1.88
C PHE A 71 9.25 5.32 -0.80
N LYS A 72 9.66 6.59 -1.00
CA LYS A 72 9.36 7.69 -0.07
C LYS A 72 7.86 7.98 0.03
N SER A 73 7.10 7.85 -1.06
CA SER A 73 5.65 8.05 -1.04
C SER A 73 4.91 7.03 -0.15
N ASN A 74 5.51 5.88 0.14
CA ASN A 74 4.92 4.92 1.09
C ASN A 74 4.76 5.49 2.51
N ASN A 75 5.56 6.50 2.92
CA ASN A 75 5.35 7.17 4.20
C ASN A 75 4.01 7.92 4.22
N VAL A 76 3.66 8.58 3.11
CA VAL A 76 2.37 9.28 2.98
C VAL A 76 1.22 8.28 2.96
N LEU A 77 1.39 7.16 2.25
CA LEU A 77 0.43 6.06 2.27
C LEU A 77 0.18 5.54 3.70
N GLY A 78 1.26 5.30 4.47
CA GLY A 78 1.16 4.88 5.86
C GLY A 78 0.40 5.89 6.72
N LEU A 79 0.65 7.19 6.51
CA LEU A 79 -0.07 8.26 7.21
C LEU A 79 -1.57 8.29 6.84
N ILE A 80 -1.92 8.09 5.57
CA ILE A 80 -3.32 8.00 5.11
C ILE A 80 -4.02 6.80 5.76
N ILE A 81 -3.38 5.63 5.79
CA ILE A 81 -3.95 4.44 6.43
C ILE A 81 -4.13 4.66 7.92
N PHE A 82 -3.14 5.25 8.60
CA PHE A 82 -3.21 5.58 10.01
C PHE A 82 -4.34 6.55 10.33
N ALA A 83 -4.48 7.64 9.56
CA ALA A 83 -5.58 8.58 9.70
C ALA A 83 -6.94 7.91 9.50
N ASN A 84 -7.06 7.02 8.51
CA ASN A 84 -8.29 6.27 8.28
C ASN A 84 -8.65 5.36 9.46
N LEU A 85 -7.66 4.65 10.03
CA LEU A 85 -7.87 3.82 11.22
C LEU A 85 -8.25 4.66 12.46
N LEU A 86 -7.65 5.84 12.63
CA LEU A 86 -8.03 6.75 13.72
C LEU A 86 -9.48 7.22 13.57
N ILE A 87 -9.86 7.67 12.37
CA ILE A 87 -11.23 8.12 12.08
C ILE A 87 -12.22 6.98 12.30
N GLY A 88 -11.92 5.78 11.78
CA GLY A 88 -12.77 4.60 11.94
C GLY A 88 -12.93 4.14 13.38
N LYS A 89 -11.97 4.44 14.27
CA LYS A 89 -12.07 4.16 15.70
C LYS A 89 -12.85 5.23 16.48
N ILE A 90 -12.73 6.50 16.08
CA ILE A 90 -13.31 7.63 16.79
C ILE A 90 -14.80 7.80 16.45
N ILE A 91 -15.19 7.48 15.21
CA ILE A 91 -16.57 7.49 14.71
C ILE A 91 -17.22 6.13 14.95
#